data_AF-A0A5E7ACQ5-F1
#
_entry.id   AF-A0A5E7ACQ5-F1
#
_cell.length_a   1.000
_cell.length_b   1.000
_cell.length_c   1.000
_cell.angle_alpha   90.00
_cell.angle_beta   90.00
_cell.angle_gamma   90.00
#
_symmetry.space_group_name_H-M   'P 1'
#
loop_
_entity.id
_entity.type
_entity.pdbx_description
1 polymer ?
#
loop_
_entity_poly.entity_id
_entity_poly.type
_entity_poly.pdbx_seq_one_letter_code
_entity_poly.pdbx_strand_id
1 'polypeptide(L)'
;MRDGQGVHVPPKELSVLRLLLGSAGTVITKDHLLDKVWPEADAAEESLTRCIYALRKLLKENKDFIATVYGQGYRFTCAVVELETPGQTSIAAPTLAVLPFRNLDEAAALDLQDAMIRHLTMAFGEALHVMPSGLMAAYGQPLDVGALVGQLSIDYCLSGRFTGSGERQQWSIELIRDHSLLHGQTLDAGDLGEGLGALTCLVAQYTPGLRPVRNTCDSYPAAVAYLRGLCSVQQHTAQSLRDALIQFRHCLQLAENYTAAWCGLADVWLGKAMLGLCALDRAVDEAYGMVSRALSLDPANHQALVRLALLTSLRGCEEAAKVLFRRCLLHVEQADVHFFHAWHHWFWRRNEQAAQSLEKCLRYDPDCVRATIFKDRIALASNHADVVLMGRQTLQTSEKASTPDSLRCLA
;
A
#
# COMPACT_ATOMS: atom_id res chain seq x y z
N MET A 1 16.02 5.31 -13.52
CA MET A 1 15.38 5.23 -14.85
C MET A 1 14.89 6.59 -15.24
N ARG A 2 14.70 6.84 -16.54
CA ARG A 2 14.14 8.09 -17.06
C ARG A 2 13.13 7.75 -18.15
N ASP A 3 11.90 8.23 -18.04
CA ASP A 3 10.84 8.03 -19.04
C ASP A 3 10.61 6.55 -19.41
N GLY A 4 10.89 5.63 -18.48
CA GLY A 4 10.85 4.18 -18.75
C GLY A 4 12.01 3.63 -19.58
N GLN A 5 13.15 4.33 -19.61
CA GLN A 5 14.42 3.83 -20.14
C GLN A 5 15.50 3.75 -19.06
N GLY A 6 16.31 2.69 -19.14
CA GLY A 6 17.54 2.54 -18.36
C GLY A 6 18.54 3.60 -18.78
N VAL A 7 18.97 4.43 -17.83
CA VAL A 7 19.97 5.47 -18.09
C VAL A 7 21.29 4.96 -17.54
N HIS A 8 22.33 4.95 -18.38
CA HIS A 8 23.67 4.64 -17.92
C HIS A 8 24.14 5.73 -16.96
N VAL A 9 24.34 5.35 -15.70
CA VAL A 9 24.91 6.22 -14.66
C VAL A 9 26.32 5.71 -14.38
N PRO A 10 27.36 6.54 -14.52
CA PRO A 10 28.71 6.06 -14.23
C PRO A 10 28.87 5.71 -12.73
N PRO A 11 29.84 4.84 -12.38
CA PRO A 11 29.88 4.19 -11.07
C PRO A 11 29.95 5.16 -9.89
N LYS A 12 30.69 6.27 -10.03
CA LYS A 12 30.87 7.26 -8.96
C LYS A 12 29.61 8.06 -8.72
N GLU A 13 28.95 8.51 -9.79
CA GLU A 13 27.65 9.17 -9.74
C GLU A 13 26.60 8.24 -9.11
N LEU A 14 26.61 6.96 -9.46
CA LEU A 14 25.71 5.97 -8.86
C LEU A 14 25.96 5.80 -7.36
N SER A 15 27.22 5.74 -6.93
CA SER A 15 27.58 5.65 -5.51
C SER A 15 27.14 6.89 -4.72
N VAL A 16 27.37 8.10 -5.25
CA VAL A 16 26.87 9.35 -4.64
C VAL A 16 25.34 9.32 -4.53
N LEU A 17 24.66 8.91 -5.60
CA LEU A 17 23.20 8.81 -5.61
C LEU A 17 22.69 7.80 -4.57
N ARG A 18 23.35 6.64 -4.43
CA ARG A 18 22.99 5.63 -3.41
C ARG A 18 23.13 6.17 -1.99
N LEU A 19 24.20 6.91 -1.70
CA LEU A 19 24.38 7.53 -0.39
C LEU A 19 23.27 8.55 -0.10
N LEU A 20 22.95 9.42 -1.07
CA LEU A 20 21.88 10.40 -0.96
C LEU A 20 20.49 9.76 -0.79
N LEU A 21 20.23 8.65 -1.45
CA LEU A 21 18.98 7.90 -1.29
C LEU A 21 18.92 7.21 0.09
N GLY A 22 20.02 6.58 0.52
CA GLY A 22 20.11 5.92 1.82
C GLY A 22 19.99 6.86 3.01
N SER A 23 20.30 8.16 2.84
CA SER A 23 20.10 9.17 3.88
C SER A 23 18.65 9.63 4.02
N ALA A 24 17.74 9.17 3.15
CA ALA A 24 16.28 9.37 3.21
C ALA A 24 15.84 10.82 3.47
N GLY A 25 16.58 11.78 2.92
CA GLY A 25 16.29 13.21 3.07
C GLY A 25 17.02 13.92 4.21
N THR A 26 17.96 13.26 4.89
CA THR A 26 18.94 13.94 5.73
C THR A 26 20.08 14.54 4.89
N VAL A 27 20.67 15.63 5.39
CA VAL A 27 21.81 16.29 4.73
C VAL A 27 23.06 15.44 4.93
N ILE A 28 23.73 15.10 3.83
CA ILE A 28 25.04 14.44 3.87
C ILE A 28 26.12 15.49 3.62
N THR A 29 27.15 15.49 4.46
CA THR A 29 28.27 16.41 4.33
C THR A 29 29.13 16.08 3.10
N LYS A 30 29.82 17.11 2.58
CA LYS A 30 30.71 16.94 1.43
C LYS A 30 31.84 15.96 1.75
N ASP A 31 32.44 16.09 2.92
CA ASP A 31 33.53 15.23 3.39
C ASP A 31 33.09 13.76 3.46
N HIS A 32 31.90 13.49 4.01
CA HIS A 32 31.37 12.13 4.08
C HIS A 32 31.13 11.51 2.69
N LEU A 33 30.66 12.31 1.73
CA LEU A 33 30.49 11.86 0.34
C LEU A 33 31.84 11.59 -0.34
N LEU A 34 32.83 12.46 -0.11
CA LEU A 34 34.19 12.31 -0.64
C LEU A 34 34.86 11.04 -0.08
N ASP A 35 34.86 10.88 1.24
CA ASP A 35 35.46 9.73 1.93
C ASP A 35 34.88 8.39 1.48
N LYS A 36 33.55 8.33 1.27
CA LYS A 36 32.86 7.07 0.93
C LYS A 36 32.98 6.69 -0.54
N VAL A 37 33.02 7.67 -1.45
CA VAL A 37 33.02 7.40 -2.90
C VAL A 37 34.44 7.45 -3.49
N TRP A 38 35.37 8.15 -2.84
CA TRP A 38 36.78 8.28 -3.25
C TRP A 38 37.75 7.96 -2.09
N PRO A 39 37.76 6.73 -1.54
CA PRO A 39 38.60 6.39 -0.38
C PRO A 39 40.12 6.38 -0.66
N GLU A 40 40.54 6.24 -1.93
CA GLU A 40 41.95 6.08 -2.33
C GLU A 40 42.45 7.20 -3.26
N ALA A 41 41.71 8.31 -3.37
CA ALA A 41 42.09 9.43 -4.23
C ALA A 41 41.99 10.75 -3.47
N ASP A 42 42.95 11.66 -3.68
CA ASP A 42 42.86 13.07 -3.32
C ASP A 42 41.80 13.75 -4.21
N ALA A 43 40.55 13.33 -4.06
CA ALA A 43 39.44 13.83 -4.84
C ALA A 43 39.10 15.23 -4.35
N ALA A 44 39.42 16.24 -5.17
CA ALA A 44 39.00 17.60 -4.91
C ALA A 44 37.47 17.72 -4.90
N GLU A 45 36.96 18.69 -4.14
CA GLU A 45 35.53 19.06 -4.07
C GLU A 45 34.90 19.30 -5.47
N GLU A 46 35.72 19.66 -6.45
CA GLU A 46 35.37 19.77 -7.86
C GLU A 46 34.83 18.46 -8.46
N SER A 47 35.37 17.31 -8.03
CA SER A 47 34.91 15.98 -8.46
C SER A 47 33.49 15.70 -7.98
N LEU A 48 33.20 16.00 -6.71
CA LEU A 48 31.86 15.88 -6.15
C LEU A 48 30.89 16.83 -6.86
N THR A 49 31.31 18.07 -7.08
CA THR A 49 30.50 19.08 -7.78
C THR A 49 30.14 18.63 -9.20
N ARG A 50 31.10 18.02 -9.93
CA ARG A 50 30.89 17.45 -11.27
C ARG A 50 29.96 16.24 -11.25
N CYS A 51 30.08 15.35 -10.27
CA CYS A 51 29.14 14.23 -10.11
C CYS A 51 27.72 14.72 -9.82
N ILE A 52 27.54 15.70 -8.93
CA ILE A 52 26.22 16.28 -8.64
C ILE A 52 25.63 16.97 -9.88
N TYR A 53 26.45 17.70 -10.63
CA TYR A 53 26.01 18.29 -11.90
C TYR A 53 25.58 17.21 -12.91
N ALA A 54 26.36 16.14 -13.06
CA ALA A 54 26.01 15.01 -13.92
C ALA A 54 24.70 14.35 -13.47
N LEU A 55 24.52 14.08 -12.18
CA LEU A 55 23.28 13.54 -11.62
C LEU A 55 22.08 14.46 -11.88
N ARG A 56 22.20 15.77 -11.65
CA ARG A 56 21.13 16.74 -11.96
C ARG A 56 20.78 16.75 -13.44
N LYS A 57 21.79 16.66 -14.32
CA LYS A 57 21.59 16.56 -15.77
C LYS A 57 20.88 15.27 -16.17
N LEU A 58 21.18 14.16 -15.49
CA LEU A 58 20.49 12.88 -15.68
C LEU A 58 19.03 12.94 -15.18
N LEU A 59 18.76 13.69 -14.11
CA LEU A 59 17.43 13.87 -13.52
C LEU A 59 16.54 14.89 -14.25
N LYS A 60 17.11 15.83 -15.02
CA LYS A 60 16.41 16.85 -15.84
C LYS A 60 15.33 17.64 -15.07
N GLU A 61 14.05 17.38 -15.32
CA GLU A 61 12.91 18.05 -14.69
C GLU A 61 12.90 17.80 -13.17
N ASN A 62 13.50 16.69 -12.75
CA ASN A 62 13.69 16.30 -11.37
C ASN A 62 15.06 16.69 -10.80
N LYS A 63 15.78 17.63 -11.43
CA LYS A 63 17.09 18.12 -10.96
C LYS A 63 17.06 18.62 -9.50
N ASP A 64 15.90 19.10 -9.07
CA ASP A 64 15.68 19.67 -7.73
C ASP A 64 15.51 18.59 -6.65
N PHE A 65 15.48 17.30 -7.06
CA PHE A 65 15.55 16.16 -6.14
C PHE A 65 16.88 16.12 -5.38
N ILE A 66 17.94 16.71 -5.93
CA ILE A 66 19.22 16.88 -5.23
C ILE A 66 19.37 18.35 -4.89
N ALA A 67 19.09 18.71 -3.64
CA ALA A 67 19.26 20.07 -3.14
C ALA A 67 20.68 20.27 -2.59
N THR A 68 21.25 21.45 -2.85
CA THR A 68 22.48 21.90 -2.20
C THR A 68 22.10 22.68 -0.95
N VAL A 69 22.63 22.25 0.19
CA VAL A 69 22.50 22.98 1.47
C VAL A 69 23.80 23.75 1.67
N TYR A 70 23.71 25.08 1.56
CA TYR A 70 24.87 25.96 1.59
C TYR A 70 25.71 25.73 2.86
N GLY A 71 27.03 25.58 2.69
CA GLY A 71 27.97 25.34 3.79
C GLY A 71 27.91 23.97 4.46
N GLN A 72 26.95 23.09 4.11
CA GLN A 72 26.78 21.80 4.78
C GLN A 72 27.00 20.62 3.83
N GLY A 73 26.36 20.61 2.65
CA GLY A 73 26.46 19.49 1.73
C GLY A 73 25.25 19.34 0.82
N TYR A 74 24.78 18.11 0.65
CA TYR A 74 23.71 17.76 -0.28
C TYR A 74 22.62 16.92 0.38
N ARG A 75 21.40 17.06 -0.12
CA ARG A 75 20.22 16.33 0.38
C ARG A 75 19.34 15.85 -0.76
N PHE A 76 18.80 14.64 -0.64
CA PHE A 76 17.72 14.17 -1.51
C PHE A 76 16.36 14.67 -1.01
N THR A 77 15.61 15.43 -1.80
CA THR A 77 14.39 16.12 -1.31
C THR A 77 13.10 15.33 -1.47
N CYS A 78 13.11 14.27 -2.27
CA CYS A 78 11.94 13.43 -2.50
C CYS A 78 11.84 12.32 -1.44
N ALA A 79 10.62 11.88 -1.14
CA ALA A 79 10.38 10.75 -0.24
C ALA A 79 11.02 9.48 -0.81
N VAL A 80 11.95 8.90 -0.05
CA VAL A 80 12.60 7.64 -0.40
C VAL A 80 11.86 6.51 0.30
N VAL A 81 11.41 5.53 -0.47
CA VAL A 81 10.85 4.29 0.05
C VAL A 81 11.86 3.18 -0.21
N GLU A 82 12.35 2.58 0.86
CA GLU A 82 13.23 1.42 0.75
C GLU A 82 12.45 0.24 0.15
N LEU A 83 13.00 -0.35 -0.91
CA LEU A 83 12.49 -1.59 -1.48
C LEU A 83 13.16 -2.72 -0.71
N GLU A 84 12.41 -3.37 0.19
CA GLU A 84 12.95 -4.53 0.91
C GLU A 84 13.47 -5.58 -0.07
N THR A 85 14.71 -6.00 0.14
CA THR A 85 15.32 -7.08 -0.64
C THR A 85 14.89 -8.40 0.02
N PRO A 86 14.31 -9.36 -0.72
CA PRO A 86 13.88 -10.62 -0.12
C PRO A 86 15.11 -11.36 0.40
N GLY A 87 15.22 -11.43 1.73
CA GLY A 87 16.38 -12.00 2.43
C GLY A 87 16.70 -11.34 3.78
N GLN A 88 16.20 -10.14 4.04
CA GLN A 88 16.10 -9.64 5.41
C GLN A 88 14.81 -10.21 5.99
N THR A 89 14.97 -11.05 7.02
CA THR A 89 13.90 -11.56 7.87
C THR A 89 12.77 -10.56 7.97
N SER A 90 11.58 -10.95 7.49
CA SER A 90 10.32 -10.33 7.91
C SER A 90 10.43 -10.15 9.42
N ILE A 91 10.62 -8.92 9.88
CA ILE A 91 10.27 -8.59 11.24
C ILE A 91 8.77 -8.82 11.22
N ALA A 92 8.33 -9.92 11.85
CA ALA A 92 6.91 -10.19 12.00
C ALA A 92 6.24 -8.90 12.48
N ALA A 93 5.10 -8.54 11.90
CA ALA A 93 4.41 -7.32 12.29
C ALA A 93 4.25 -7.32 13.82
N PRO A 94 4.61 -6.22 14.50
CA PRO A 94 4.60 -6.19 15.96
C PRO A 94 3.24 -6.61 16.50
N THR A 95 3.24 -7.43 17.54
CA THR A 95 2.02 -7.92 18.16
C THR A 95 1.64 -7.04 19.35
N LEU A 96 0.43 -6.49 19.34
CA LEU A 96 -0.13 -5.64 20.39
C LEU A 96 -1.30 -6.33 21.07
N ALA A 97 -1.25 -6.44 22.39
CA ALA A 97 -2.40 -6.86 23.20
C ALA A 97 -3.07 -5.66 23.87
N VAL A 98 -4.40 -5.54 23.72
CA VAL A 98 -5.20 -4.57 24.48
C VAL A 98 -5.76 -5.30 25.70
N LEU A 99 -5.42 -4.84 26.90
CA LEU A 99 -5.91 -5.43 28.15
C LEU A 99 -7.29 -4.89 28.53
N PRO A 100 -8.06 -5.66 29.33
CA PRO A 100 -9.33 -5.18 29.88
C PRO A 100 -9.13 -3.91 30.71
N PHE A 101 -9.94 -2.89 30.46
CA PHE A 101 -9.85 -1.63 31.18
C PHE A 101 -10.30 -1.80 32.64
N ARG A 102 -9.51 -1.24 33.56
CA ARG A 102 -9.83 -1.24 35.00
C ARG A 102 -10.80 -0.11 35.35
N ASN A 103 -11.55 -0.28 36.43
CA ASN A 103 -12.57 0.65 36.93
C ASN A 103 -13.78 0.88 35.99
N LEU A 104 -14.11 -0.15 35.19
CA LEU A 104 -15.36 -0.25 34.44
C LEU A 104 -16.07 -1.54 34.83
N ASP A 105 -17.37 -1.61 34.59
CA ASP A 105 -18.11 -2.87 34.60
C ASP A 105 -17.63 -3.79 33.47
N GLU A 106 -17.80 -5.10 33.66
CA GLU A 106 -17.23 -6.12 32.78
C GLU A 106 -17.70 -6.00 31.33
N ALA A 107 -18.99 -5.67 31.13
CA ALA A 107 -19.56 -5.45 29.80
C ALA A 107 -18.96 -4.22 29.10
N ALA A 108 -18.95 -3.05 29.76
CA ALA A 108 -18.37 -1.84 29.17
C ALA A 108 -16.86 -1.95 28.95
N ALA A 109 -16.14 -2.65 29.83
CA ALA A 109 -14.71 -2.90 29.66
C ALA A 109 -14.44 -3.74 28.41
N LEU A 110 -15.26 -4.77 28.15
CA LEU A 110 -15.16 -5.61 26.96
C LEU A 110 -15.53 -4.83 25.70
N ASP A 111 -16.64 -4.07 25.71
CA ASP A 111 -17.07 -3.25 24.58
C ASP A 111 -16.02 -2.22 24.17
N LEU A 112 -15.38 -1.57 25.15
CA LEU A 112 -14.30 -0.61 24.92
C LEU A 112 -13.04 -1.30 24.37
N GLN A 113 -12.66 -2.45 24.95
CA GLN A 113 -11.55 -3.25 24.46
C GLN A 113 -11.75 -3.64 22.99
N ASP A 114 -12.94 -4.14 22.66
CA ASP A 114 -13.34 -4.51 21.31
C ASP A 114 -13.34 -3.31 20.34
N ALA A 115 -13.82 -2.14 20.78
CA ALA A 115 -13.78 -0.92 20.00
C ALA A 115 -12.34 -0.49 19.69
N MET A 116 -11.43 -0.56 20.67
CA MET A 116 -10.02 -0.24 20.49
C MET A 116 -9.31 -1.25 19.59
N ILE A 117 -9.55 -2.54 19.76
CA ILE A 117 -8.99 -3.59 18.91
C ILE A 117 -9.42 -3.36 17.45
N ARG A 118 -10.71 -3.14 17.20
CA ARG A 118 -11.21 -2.84 15.85
C ARG A 118 -10.57 -1.57 15.29
N HIS A 119 -10.52 -0.50 16.07
CA HIS A 119 -9.95 0.77 15.62
C HIS A 119 -8.46 0.64 15.26
N LEU A 120 -7.64 0.03 16.13
CA LEU A 120 -6.21 -0.17 15.88
C LEU A 120 -5.96 -1.13 14.71
N THR A 121 -6.75 -2.21 14.60
CA THR A 121 -6.68 -3.12 13.45
C THR A 121 -7.00 -2.40 12.14
N MET A 122 -8.01 -1.52 12.14
CA MET A 122 -8.34 -0.70 10.97
C MET A 122 -7.27 0.36 10.69
N ALA A 123 -6.74 0.99 11.75
CA ALA A 123 -5.77 2.06 11.64
C ALA A 123 -4.42 1.56 11.16
N PHE A 124 -4.02 0.33 11.43
CA PHE A 124 -2.68 -0.17 11.11
C PHE A 124 -2.66 -1.35 10.13
N GLY A 125 -3.79 -2.01 9.88
CA GLY A 125 -3.89 -3.13 8.96
C GLY A 125 -2.87 -4.22 9.29
N GLU A 126 -2.15 -4.70 8.26
CA GLU A 126 -1.12 -5.73 8.41
C GLU A 126 0.17 -5.24 9.09
N ALA A 127 0.33 -3.93 9.32
CA ALA A 127 1.51 -3.38 9.97
C ALA A 127 1.52 -3.61 11.49
N LEU A 128 0.38 -3.98 12.09
CA LEU A 128 0.24 -4.28 13.52
C LEU A 128 -0.73 -5.46 13.73
N HIS A 129 -0.25 -6.53 14.37
CA HIS A 129 -1.14 -7.61 14.78
C HIS A 129 -1.75 -7.29 16.15
N VAL A 130 -3.05 -6.95 16.17
CA VAL A 130 -3.76 -6.73 17.44
C VAL A 130 -4.42 -8.03 17.90
N MET A 131 -4.15 -8.44 19.14
CA MET A 131 -4.71 -9.67 19.69
C MET A 131 -6.23 -9.57 19.88
N PRO A 132 -7.02 -10.57 19.42
CA PRO A 132 -8.45 -10.64 19.69
C PRO A 132 -8.77 -10.66 21.19
N SER A 133 -9.82 -9.96 21.60
CA SER A 133 -10.30 -9.89 22.99
C SER A 133 -10.59 -11.27 23.58
N GLY A 134 -11.14 -12.19 22.78
CA GLY A 134 -11.43 -13.57 23.21
C GLY A 134 -10.21 -14.38 23.64
N LEU A 135 -9.01 -14.09 23.12
CA LEU A 135 -7.76 -14.70 23.59
C LEU A 135 -7.29 -14.10 24.91
N MET A 136 -7.65 -12.85 25.20
CA MET A 136 -7.35 -12.18 26.47
C MET A 136 -8.32 -12.60 27.58
N ALA A 137 -9.57 -12.97 27.23
CA ALA A 137 -10.58 -13.41 28.20
C ALA A 137 -10.19 -14.68 28.98
N ALA A 138 -9.31 -15.51 28.41
CA ALA A 138 -8.79 -16.71 29.08
C ALA A 138 -7.81 -16.40 30.24
N TYR A 139 -7.28 -15.17 30.28
CA TYR A 139 -6.37 -14.71 31.32
C TYR A 139 -7.20 -13.89 32.32
N GLY A 140 -7.65 -14.54 33.39
CA GLY A 140 -8.45 -13.90 34.44
C GLY A 140 -7.67 -12.84 35.23
N GLN A 141 -8.39 -11.94 35.90
CA GLN A 141 -7.77 -10.99 36.84
C GLN A 141 -7.35 -11.69 38.15
N PRO A 142 -6.19 -11.35 38.73
CA PRO A 142 -5.22 -10.34 38.28
C PRO A 142 -4.31 -10.86 37.16
N LEU A 143 -4.18 -10.07 36.09
CA LEU A 143 -3.32 -10.38 34.95
C LEU A 143 -1.85 -10.14 35.31
N ASP A 144 -1.01 -11.17 35.20
CA ASP A 144 0.44 -11.00 35.16
C ASP A 144 0.88 -10.73 33.72
N VAL A 145 1.21 -9.47 33.43
CA VAL A 145 1.76 -9.04 32.14
C VAL A 145 3.06 -9.79 31.81
N GLY A 146 3.81 -10.19 32.86
CA GLY A 146 4.91 -11.17 32.85
C GLY A 146 4.61 -12.42 32.04
N ALA A 147 3.67 -13.20 32.58
CA ALA A 147 3.24 -14.46 32.00
C ALA A 147 2.62 -14.31 30.61
N LEU A 148 1.91 -13.21 30.35
CA LEU A 148 1.24 -12.96 29.07
C LEU A 148 2.24 -12.76 27.93
N VAL A 149 3.27 -11.94 28.14
CA VAL A 149 4.34 -11.65 27.16
C VAL A 149 5.11 -12.93 26.83
N GLY A 150 5.41 -13.76 27.83
CA GLY A 150 6.14 -15.02 27.66
C GLY A 150 5.35 -16.13 26.95
N GLN A 151 4.02 -16.18 27.09
CA GLN A 151 3.19 -17.24 26.49
C GLN A 151 2.68 -16.92 25.09
N LEU A 152 2.39 -15.65 24.79
CA LEU A 152 1.74 -15.24 23.55
C LEU A 152 2.65 -14.49 22.57
N SER A 153 3.95 -14.39 22.86
CA SER A 153 4.94 -13.67 22.02
C SER A 153 4.47 -12.24 21.68
N ILE A 154 3.95 -11.53 22.70
CA ILE A 154 3.41 -10.18 22.54
C ILE A 154 4.55 -9.16 22.65
N ASP A 155 4.70 -8.30 21.65
CA ASP A 155 5.73 -7.25 21.64
C ASP A 155 5.32 -6.01 22.46
N TYR A 156 4.02 -5.66 22.40
CA TYR A 156 3.47 -4.47 23.06
C TYR A 156 2.19 -4.80 23.81
N CYS A 157 2.00 -4.15 24.96
CA CYS A 157 0.81 -4.31 25.78
C CYS A 157 0.21 -2.94 26.09
N LEU A 158 -1.08 -2.78 25.82
CA LEU A 158 -1.83 -1.57 26.09
C LEU A 158 -2.72 -1.81 27.31
N SER A 159 -2.41 -1.14 28.41
CA SER A 159 -3.21 -1.16 29.63
C SER A 159 -3.96 0.15 29.79
N GLY A 160 -5.17 0.06 30.35
CA GLY A 160 -6.02 1.22 30.54
C GLY A 160 -6.74 1.16 31.88
N ARG A 161 -6.92 2.33 32.50
CA ARG A 161 -7.84 2.51 33.61
C ARG A 161 -8.74 3.68 33.33
N PHE A 162 -10.00 3.52 33.70
CA PHE A 162 -10.97 4.59 33.67
C PHE A 162 -10.91 5.37 34.99
N THR A 163 -10.86 6.69 34.91
CA THR A 163 -10.79 7.57 36.08
C THR A 163 -11.76 8.73 35.91
N GLY A 164 -12.64 8.95 36.88
CA GLY A 164 -13.57 10.08 36.88
C GLY A 164 -14.93 9.74 37.48
N SER A 165 -15.63 10.75 37.96
CA SER A 165 -17.03 10.65 38.41
C SER A 165 -17.85 11.75 37.75
N GLY A 166 -19.00 11.42 37.15
CA GLY A 166 -19.88 12.40 36.50
C GLY A 166 -19.39 12.87 35.11
N GLU A 167 -19.49 14.16 34.81
CA GLU A 167 -19.25 14.76 33.48
C GLU A 167 -17.77 14.85 33.03
N ARG A 168 -16.81 14.47 33.88
CA ARG A 168 -15.37 14.48 33.55
C ARG A 168 -14.78 13.09 33.68
N GLN A 169 -15.05 12.26 32.69
CA GLN A 169 -14.48 10.94 32.55
C GLN A 169 -13.13 11.04 31.81
N GLN A 170 -12.13 10.30 32.27
CA GLN A 170 -10.79 10.30 31.68
C GLN A 170 -10.26 8.88 31.55
N TRP A 171 -9.49 8.62 30.49
CA TRP A 171 -8.79 7.35 30.27
C TRP A 171 -7.33 7.54 30.57
N SER A 172 -6.81 6.84 31.58
CA SER A 172 -5.36 6.73 31.76
C SER A 172 -4.92 5.47 31.01
N ILE A 173 -4.11 5.66 29.97
CA ILE A 173 -3.62 4.62 29.07
C ILE A 173 -2.11 4.51 29.21
N GLU A 174 -1.62 3.27 29.26
CA GLU A 174 -0.22 2.91 29.41
C GLU A 174 0.18 1.93 28.30
N LEU A 175 1.23 2.26 27.56
CA LEU A 175 1.85 1.37 26.57
C LEU A 175 3.12 0.78 27.16
N ILE A 176 3.20 -0.55 27.17
CA ILE A 176 4.22 -1.33 27.87
C ILE A 176 4.93 -2.23 26.84
N ARG A 177 6.24 -2.38 26.97
CA ARG A 177 7.08 -3.33 26.20
C ARG A 177 8.11 -3.96 27.14
N ASP A 178 8.30 -5.27 27.08
CA ASP A 178 9.32 -5.99 27.88
C ASP A 178 9.29 -5.61 29.38
N HIS A 179 8.07 -5.57 29.96
CA HIS A 179 7.79 -5.15 31.35
C HIS A 179 8.14 -3.69 31.70
N SER A 180 8.51 -2.88 30.70
CA SER A 180 8.84 -1.46 30.86
C SER A 180 7.72 -0.59 30.31
N LEU A 181 7.30 0.42 31.07
CA LEU A 181 6.38 1.45 30.60
C LEU A 181 7.08 2.32 29.55
N LEU A 182 6.60 2.30 28.31
CA LEU A 182 7.09 3.18 27.24
C LEU A 182 6.47 4.57 27.36
N HIS A 183 5.16 4.63 27.59
CA HIS A 183 4.43 5.89 27.70
C HIS A 183 3.13 5.71 28.48
N GLY A 184 2.79 6.73 29.27
CA GLY A 184 1.49 6.83 29.94
C GLY A 184 0.88 8.20 29.70
N GLN A 185 -0.39 8.25 29.28
CA GLN A 185 -1.12 9.51 29.08
C GLN A 185 -2.54 9.41 29.60
N THR A 186 -3.12 10.57 29.93
CA THR A 186 -4.53 10.70 30.27
C THR A 186 -5.27 11.36 29.12
N LEU A 187 -6.31 10.72 28.61
CA LEU A 187 -7.19 11.21 27.55
C LEU A 187 -8.54 11.63 28.15
N ASP A 188 -9.19 12.60 27.52
CA ASP A 188 -10.58 12.92 27.83
C ASP A 188 -11.48 11.82 27.25
N ALA A 189 -12.39 11.29 28.07
CA ALA A 189 -13.32 10.23 27.67
C ALA A 189 -14.60 10.78 27.01
N GLY A 190 -14.78 12.10 26.97
CA GLY A 190 -16.00 12.74 26.47
C GLY A 190 -16.32 12.43 25.00
N ASP A 191 -15.30 12.26 24.15
CA ASP A 191 -15.44 11.84 22.75
C ASP A 191 -14.58 10.59 22.48
N LEU A 192 -15.26 9.45 22.30
CA LEU A 192 -14.62 8.17 21.97
C LEU A 192 -13.77 8.26 20.68
N GLY A 193 -14.22 9.04 19.69
CA GLY A 193 -13.52 9.19 18.41
C GLY A 193 -12.20 9.93 18.56
N GLU A 194 -12.18 11.05 19.29
CA GLU A 194 -10.93 11.79 19.59
C GLU A 194 -9.97 10.94 20.43
N GLY A 195 -10.48 10.21 21.43
CA GLY A 195 -9.71 9.30 22.26
C GLY A 195 -9.05 8.18 21.46
N LEU A 196 -9.79 7.54 20.55
CA LEU A 196 -9.26 6.52 19.64
C LEU A 196 -8.26 7.09 18.63
N GLY A 197 -8.48 8.31 18.13
CA GLY A 197 -7.51 9.02 17.28
C GLY A 197 -6.18 9.28 17.99
N ALA A 198 -6.23 9.77 19.24
CA ALA A 198 -5.05 9.96 20.07
C ALA A 198 -4.32 8.64 20.38
N LEU A 199 -5.08 7.56 20.56
CA LEU A 199 -4.53 6.21 20.71
C LEU A 199 -3.71 5.77 19.51
N THR A 200 -4.24 5.97 18.31
CA THR A 200 -3.57 5.65 17.05
C THR A 200 -2.26 6.42 16.92
N CYS A 201 -2.26 7.72 17.24
CA CYS A 201 -1.03 8.52 17.24
C CYS A 201 0.00 8.01 18.24
N LEU A 202 -0.42 7.64 19.46
CA LEU A 202 0.46 7.09 20.49
C LEU A 202 1.10 5.77 20.01
N VAL A 203 0.32 4.83 19.50
CA VAL A 203 0.83 3.53 19.05
C VAL A 203 1.80 3.69 17.87
N ALA A 204 1.49 4.59 16.92
CA ALA A 204 2.38 4.91 15.80
C ALA A 204 3.70 5.56 16.24
N GLN A 205 3.66 6.42 17.26
CA GLN A 205 4.84 7.14 17.75
C GLN A 205 5.85 6.21 18.47
N TYR A 206 5.35 5.24 19.22
CA TYR A 206 6.16 4.39 20.08
C TYR A 206 6.46 3.00 19.50
N THR A 207 5.93 2.70 18.31
CA THR A 207 6.21 1.45 17.58
C THR A 207 7.06 1.76 16.33
N PRO A 208 8.35 1.36 16.29
CA PRO A 208 9.22 1.67 15.17
C PRO A 208 8.69 1.17 13.82
N GLY A 209 8.68 2.04 12.81
CA GLY A 209 8.24 1.70 11.44
C GLY A 209 6.71 1.64 11.26
N LEU A 210 5.93 1.73 12.33
CA LEU A 210 4.49 1.68 12.25
C LEU A 210 3.91 3.02 11.79
N ARG A 211 3.07 2.98 10.76
CA ARG A 211 2.35 4.15 10.25
C ARG A 211 0.86 3.82 10.12
N PRO A 212 -0.04 4.72 10.54
CA PRO A 212 -1.46 4.51 10.30
C PRO A 212 -1.72 4.41 8.80
N VAL A 213 -2.45 3.37 8.39
CA VAL A 213 -2.96 3.18 7.06
C VAL A 213 -3.91 4.34 6.74
N ARG A 214 -3.49 5.19 5.81
CA ARG A 214 -4.33 6.30 5.28
C ARG A 214 -5.29 5.79 4.20
N ASN A 215 -6.08 4.76 4.51
CA ASN A 215 -7.11 4.24 3.59
C ASN A 215 -8.55 4.43 4.10
N THR A 216 -8.77 5.21 5.16
CA THR A 216 -10.14 5.45 5.62
C THR A 216 -10.81 6.46 4.71
N CYS A 217 -11.89 6.04 4.09
CA CYS A 217 -12.81 6.95 3.43
C CYS A 217 -13.64 7.62 4.54
N ASP A 218 -13.25 8.82 4.95
CA ASP A 218 -13.86 9.51 6.09
C ASP A 218 -15.29 10.04 5.80
N SER A 219 -15.83 9.77 4.61
CA SER A 219 -17.13 10.22 4.14
C SER A 219 -17.92 9.07 3.51
N TYR A 220 -19.11 8.80 4.04
CA TYR A 220 -20.01 7.77 3.48
C TYR A 220 -20.39 8.03 2.00
N PRO A 221 -20.76 9.26 1.59
CA PRO A 221 -20.95 9.59 0.18
C PRO A 221 -19.74 9.27 -0.71
N ALA A 222 -18.51 9.56 -0.23
CA ALA A 222 -17.30 9.25 -0.98
C ALA A 222 -17.08 7.73 -1.10
N ALA A 223 -17.39 6.96 -0.05
CA ALA A 223 -17.28 5.50 -0.06
C ALA A 223 -18.27 4.88 -1.06
N VAL A 224 -19.52 5.36 -1.09
CA VAL A 224 -20.53 4.91 -2.06
C VAL A 224 -20.09 5.22 -3.49
N ALA A 225 -19.58 6.42 -3.75
CA ALA A 225 -19.06 6.78 -5.07
C ALA A 225 -17.89 5.89 -5.49
N TYR A 226 -16.96 5.60 -4.57
CA TYR A 226 -15.84 4.70 -4.81
C TYR A 226 -16.29 3.27 -5.14
N LEU A 227 -17.18 2.69 -4.33
CA LEU A 227 -17.69 1.33 -4.54
C LEU A 227 -18.45 1.21 -5.87
N ARG A 228 -19.26 2.21 -6.24
CA ARG A 228 -19.90 2.27 -7.57
C ARG A 228 -18.88 2.32 -8.70
N GLY A 229 -17.80 3.06 -8.51
CA GLY A 229 -16.67 3.10 -9.42
C GLY A 229 -16.03 1.72 -9.60
N LEU A 230 -15.75 1.02 -8.51
CA LEU A 230 -15.19 -0.35 -8.53
C LEU A 230 -16.10 -1.34 -9.26
N CYS A 231 -17.39 -1.40 -8.91
CA CYS A 231 -18.34 -2.28 -9.58
C CYS A 231 -18.41 -2.01 -11.09
N SER A 232 -18.32 -0.73 -11.49
CA SER A 232 -18.30 -0.35 -12.89
C SER A 232 -17.00 -0.78 -13.59
N VAL A 233 -15.84 -0.69 -12.93
CA VAL A 233 -14.56 -1.22 -13.47
C VAL A 233 -14.61 -2.73 -13.66
N GLN A 234 -15.21 -3.46 -12.71
CA GLN A 234 -15.35 -4.92 -12.77
C GLN A 234 -16.16 -5.39 -13.97
N GLN A 235 -17.19 -4.65 -14.39
CA GLN A 235 -17.96 -4.98 -15.61
C GLN A 235 -17.13 -4.87 -16.89
N HIS A 236 -16.09 -4.04 -16.88
CA HIS A 236 -15.09 -3.92 -17.95
C HIS A 236 -15.64 -3.73 -19.38
N THR A 237 -16.69 -2.93 -19.51
CA THR A 237 -17.27 -2.49 -20.81
C THR A 237 -16.96 -1.03 -21.11
N ALA A 238 -17.07 -0.61 -22.38
CA ALA A 238 -16.86 0.79 -22.77
C ALA A 238 -17.80 1.78 -22.06
N GLN A 239 -19.03 1.37 -21.76
CA GLN A 239 -19.97 2.19 -20.99
C GLN A 239 -19.58 2.23 -19.51
N SER A 240 -19.38 1.06 -18.89
CA SER A 240 -19.03 0.97 -17.47
C SER A 240 -17.72 1.70 -17.12
N LEU A 241 -16.72 1.72 -18.00
CA LEU A 241 -15.48 2.49 -17.80
C LEU A 241 -15.71 4.01 -17.90
N ARG A 242 -16.70 4.47 -18.67
CA ARG A 242 -17.11 5.89 -18.67
C ARG A 242 -17.81 6.24 -17.36
N ASP A 243 -18.69 5.37 -16.88
CA ASP A 243 -19.41 5.58 -15.62
C ASP A 243 -18.46 5.54 -14.42
N ALA A 244 -17.51 4.60 -14.39
CA ALA A 244 -16.45 4.52 -13.40
C ALA A 244 -15.63 5.81 -13.31
N LEU A 245 -15.27 6.41 -14.46
CA LEU A 245 -14.53 7.67 -14.50
C LEU A 245 -15.27 8.80 -13.76
N ILE A 246 -16.59 8.87 -13.97
CA ILE A 246 -17.46 9.87 -13.35
C ILE A 246 -17.53 9.61 -11.84
N GLN A 247 -17.74 8.36 -11.42
CA GLN A 247 -17.87 7.99 -10.01
C GLN A 247 -16.58 8.25 -9.22
N PHE A 248 -15.41 7.87 -9.75
CA PHE A 248 -14.13 8.13 -9.06
C PHE A 248 -13.81 9.63 -9.00
N ARG A 249 -14.11 10.41 -10.04
CA ARG A 249 -13.97 11.87 -9.98
C ARG A 249 -14.88 12.49 -8.93
N HIS A 250 -16.11 12.02 -8.83
CA HIS A 250 -17.04 12.46 -7.78
C HIS A 250 -16.53 12.08 -6.38
N CYS A 251 -15.99 10.86 -6.22
CA CYS A 251 -15.35 10.43 -4.98
C CYS A 251 -14.21 11.39 -4.57
N LEU A 252 -13.33 11.77 -5.51
CA LEU A 252 -12.23 12.70 -5.24
C LEU A 252 -12.67 14.15 -4.99
N GLN A 253 -13.82 14.57 -5.51
CA GLN A 253 -14.43 15.86 -5.14
C GLN A 253 -14.88 15.88 -3.68
N LEU A 254 -15.30 14.73 -3.15
CA LEU A 254 -15.76 14.57 -1.77
C LEU A 254 -14.61 14.27 -0.80
N ALA A 255 -13.58 13.56 -1.26
CA ALA A 255 -12.42 13.16 -0.47
C ALA A 255 -11.14 13.18 -1.33
N GLU A 256 -10.47 14.33 -1.40
CA GLU A 256 -9.27 14.51 -2.24
C GLU A 256 -8.11 13.59 -1.84
N ASN A 257 -7.98 13.31 -0.54
CA ASN A 257 -6.91 12.51 0.04
C ASN A 257 -7.15 10.99 -0.07
N TYR A 258 -8.22 10.55 -0.75
CA TYR A 258 -8.55 9.13 -0.83
C TYR A 258 -7.73 8.40 -1.91
N THR A 259 -6.59 7.84 -1.49
CA THR A 259 -5.59 7.19 -2.35
C THR A 259 -6.16 6.10 -3.27
N ALA A 260 -7.13 5.32 -2.77
CA ALA A 260 -7.74 4.23 -3.52
C ALA A 260 -8.53 4.73 -4.76
N ALA A 261 -9.18 5.89 -4.67
CA ALA A 261 -9.92 6.47 -5.80
C ALA A 261 -8.99 6.92 -6.93
N TRP A 262 -7.79 7.43 -6.60
CA TRP A 262 -6.75 7.72 -7.59
C TRP A 262 -6.28 6.44 -8.32
N CYS A 263 -6.13 5.32 -7.60
CA CYS A 263 -5.82 4.02 -8.21
C CYS A 263 -6.96 3.54 -9.13
N GLY A 264 -8.22 3.74 -8.73
CA GLY A 264 -9.39 3.45 -9.56
C GLY A 264 -9.43 4.25 -10.87
N LEU A 265 -9.06 5.54 -10.84
CA LEU A 265 -8.92 6.34 -12.06
C LEU A 265 -7.84 5.80 -13.01
N ALA A 266 -6.70 5.35 -12.47
CA ALA A 266 -5.66 4.71 -13.27
C ALA A 266 -6.17 3.42 -13.93
N ASP A 267 -6.96 2.61 -13.21
CA ASP A 267 -7.57 1.39 -13.74
C ASP A 267 -8.55 1.67 -14.88
N VAL A 268 -9.28 2.78 -14.81
CA VAL A 268 -10.18 3.18 -15.91
C VAL A 268 -9.39 3.47 -17.18
N TRP A 269 -8.27 4.19 -17.09
CA TRP A 269 -7.42 4.48 -18.24
C TRP A 269 -6.76 3.23 -18.80
N LEU A 270 -6.22 2.39 -17.93
CA LEU A 270 -5.64 1.10 -18.30
C LEU A 270 -6.69 0.18 -18.94
N GLY A 271 -7.89 0.13 -18.39
CA GLY A 271 -9.00 -0.64 -18.97
C GLY A 271 -9.44 -0.12 -20.34
N LYS A 272 -9.47 1.21 -20.53
CA LYS A 272 -9.74 1.82 -21.85
C LYS A 272 -8.69 1.40 -22.88
N ALA A 273 -7.42 1.39 -22.52
CA ALA A 273 -6.36 0.89 -23.41
C ALA A 273 -6.51 -0.60 -23.71
N MET A 274 -6.85 -1.42 -22.70
CA MET A 274 -7.07 -2.84 -22.88
C MET A 274 -8.21 -3.13 -23.86
N LEU A 275 -9.31 -2.38 -23.79
CA LEU A 275 -10.43 -2.48 -24.74
C LEU A 275 -10.18 -1.80 -26.10
N GLY A 276 -9.04 -1.11 -26.28
CA GLY A 276 -8.74 -0.36 -27.50
C GLY A 276 -9.55 0.93 -27.67
N LEU A 277 -10.08 1.49 -26.58
CA LEU A 277 -10.87 2.73 -26.57
C LEU A 277 -9.99 3.99 -26.55
N CYS A 278 -8.71 3.85 -26.25
CA CYS A 278 -7.71 4.91 -26.39
C CYS A 278 -6.33 4.30 -26.67
N ALA A 279 -5.42 5.14 -27.17
CA ALA A 279 -4.04 4.74 -27.42
C ALA A 279 -3.30 4.45 -26.10
N LEU A 280 -2.41 3.45 -26.13
CA LEU A 280 -1.71 2.94 -24.95
C LEU A 280 -0.81 4.00 -24.32
N ASP A 281 -0.11 4.80 -25.13
CA ASP A 281 0.73 5.92 -24.71
C ASP A 281 -0.07 6.93 -23.88
N ARG A 282 -1.20 7.38 -24.39
CA ARG A 282 -2.09 8.31 -23.68
C ARG A 282 -2.61 7.71 -22.37
N ALA A 283 -3.04 6.45 -22.39
CA ALA A 283 -3.51 5.78 -21.18
C ALA A 283 -2.42 5.66 -20.12
N VAL A 284 -1.19 5.34 -20.53
CA VAL A 284 -0.03 5.24 -19.64
C VAL A 284 0.28 6.60 -19.00
N ASP A 285 0.25 7.70 -19.75
CA ASP A 285 0.55 9.02 -19.22
C ASP A 285 -0.52 9.52 -18.25
N GLU A 286 -1.81 9.37 -18.60
CA GLU A 286 -2.92 9.73 -17.72
C GLU A 286 -2.90 8.88 -16.44
N ALA A 287 -2.75 7.56 -16.55
CA ALA A 287 -2.66 6.66 -15.40
C ALA A 287 -1.44 6.96 -14.52
N TYR A 288 -0.29 7.31 -15.11
CA TYR A 288 0.89 7.72 -14.36
C TYR A 288 0.65 8.97 -13.52
N GLY A 289 -0.05 9.97 -14.07
CA GLY A 289 -0.45 11.16 -13.30
C GLY A 289 -1.28 10.80 -12.05
N MET A 290 -2.26 9.90 -12.20
CA MET A 290 -3.11 9.46 -11.08
C MET A 290 -2.33 8.65 -10.04
N VAL A 291 -1.51 7.69 -10.48
CA VAL A 291 -0.67 6.87 -9.60
C VAL A 291 0.37 7.72 -8.87
N SER A 292 0.95 8.72 -9.54
CA SER A 292 1.88 9.66 -8.92
C SER A 292 1.19 10.47 -7.82
N ARG A 293 -0.06 10.90 -8.02
CA ARG A 293 -0.84 11.59 -6.99
C ARG A 293 -1.13 10.66 -5.80
N ALA A 294 -1.52 9.41 -6.07
CA ALA A 294 -1.73 8.40 -5.03
C ALA A 294 -0.46 8.18 -4.18
N LEU A 295 0.69 7.97 -4.81
CA LEU A 295 1.97 7.76 -4.12
C LEU A 295 2.49 9.01 -3.39
N SER A 296 2.08 10.21 -3.81
CA SER A 296 2.39 11.44 -3.08
C SER A 296 1.63 11.55 -1.75
N LEU A 297 0.43 10.95 -1.67
CA LEU A 297 -0.39 10.90 -0.46
C LEU A 297 0.05 9.77 0.48
N ASP A 298 0.35 8.60 -0.09
CA ASP A 298 0.82 7.42 0.62
C ASP A 298 1.90 6.70 -0.23
N PRO A 299 3.20 6.95 0.04
CA PRO A 299 4.30 6.33 -0.70
C PRO A 299 4.39 4.81 -0.54
N ALA A 300 3.79 4.24 0.50
CA ALA A 300 3.80 2.80 0.77
C ALA A 300 2.54 2.10 0.22
N ASN A 301 1.64 2.82 -0.45
CA ASN A 301 0.38 2.27 -0.91
C ASN A 301 0.58 1.13 -1.91
N HIS A 302 0.23 -0.09 -1.48
CA HIS A 302 0.42 -1.29 -2.27
C HIS A 302 -0.32 -1.23 -3.63
N GLN A 303 -1.58 -0.79 -3.63
CA GLN A 303 -2.38 -0.70 -4.87
C GLN A 303 -1.76 0.24 -5.90
N ALA A 304 -1.22 1.38 -5.44
CA ALA A 304 -0.53 2.32 -6.31
C ALA A 304 0.81 1.76 -6.82
N LEU A 305 1.57 1.07 -5.98
CA LEU A 305 2.86 0.46 -6.33
C LEU A 305 2.73 -0.61 -7.43
N VAL A 306 1.69 -1.45 -7.36
CA VAL A 306 1.41 -2.46 -8.39
C VAL A 306 1.15 -1.82 -9.75
N ARG A 307 0.35 -0.75 -9.78
CA ARG A 307 0.06 0.01 -11.00
C ARG A 307 1.30 0.71 -11.52
N LEU A 308 2.13 1.27 -10.63
CA LEU A 308 3.42 1.83 -11.00
C LEU A 308 4.34 0.78 -11.64
N ALA A 309 4.35 -0.46 -11.12
CA ALA A 309 5.11 -1.57 -11.70
C ALA A 309 4.69 -1.85 -13.14
N LEU A 310 3.38 -1.94 -13.40
CA LEU A 310 2.86 -2.10 -14.76
C LEU A 310 3.21 -0.90 -15.65
N LEU A 311 2.95 0.32 -15.21
CA LEU A 311 3.23 1.52 -15.99
C LEU A 311 4.72 1.63 -16.35
N THR A 312 5.60 1.27 -15.42
CA THR A 312 7.04 1.17 -15.65
C THR A 312 7.37 0.14 -16.74
N SER A 313 6.69 -1.01 -16.72
CA SER A 313 6.82 -2.03 -17.77
C SER A 313 6.35 -1.51 -19.13
N LEU A 314 5.17 -0.91 -19.19
CA LEU A 314 4.55 -0.44 -20.44
C LEU A 314 5.34 0.70 -21.10
N ARG A 315 6.15 1.43 -20.32
CA ARG A 315 7.11 2.42 -20.84
C ARG A 315 8.43 1.81 -21.33
N GLY A 316 8.59 0.48 -21.26
CA GLY A 316 9.76 -0.24 -21.77
C GLY A 316 10.85 -0.56 -20.73
N CYS A 317 10.58 -0.34 -19.44
CA CYS A 317 11.58 -0.52 -18.38
C CYS A 317 11.41 -1.85 -17.64
N GLU A 318 11.76 -2.96 -18.31
CA GLU A 318 11.52 -4.32 -17.81
C GLU A 318 12.13 -4.58 -16.43
N GLU A 319 13.43 -4.33 -16.27
CA GLU A 319 14.16 -4.75 -15.08
C GLU A 319 13.65 -4.07 -13.81
N ALA A 320 13.26 -2.79 -13.90
CA ALA A 320 12.70 -2.13 -12.75
C ALA A 320 11.25 -2.51 -12.48
N ALA A 321 10.46 -2.78 -13.53
CA ALA A 321 9.13 -3.34 -13.35
C ALA A 321 9.23 -4.68 -12.60
N LYS A 322 10.19 -5.56 -12.94
CA LYS A 322 10.44 -6.80 -12.21
C LYS A 322 10.77 -6.57 -10.74
N VAL A 323 11.60 -5.58 -10.41
CA VAL A 323 11.90 -5.25 -9.01
C VAL A 323 10.64 -4.82 -8.27
N LEU A 324 9.82 -3.96 -8.87
CA LEU A 324 8.56 -3.50 -8.27
C LEU A 324 7.55 -4.64 -8.11
N PHE A 325 7.36 -5.48 -9.13
CA PHE A 325 6.48 -6.65 -9.05
C PHE A 325 6.98 -7.65 -8.02
N ARG A 326 8.30 -7.88 -7.93
CA ARG A 326 8.87 -8.75 -6.89
C ARG A 326 8.49 -8.26 -5.50
N ARG A 327 8.61 -6.96 -5.22
CA ARG A 327 8.15 -6.38 -3.95
C ARG A 327 6.66 -6.58 -3.74
N CYS A 328 5.84 -6.27 -4.74
CA CYS A 328 4.39 -6.41 -4.61
C CYS A 328 3.96 -7.86 -4.35
N LEU A 329 4.63 -8.83 -4.96
CA LEU A 329 4.34 -10.26 -4.77
C LEU A 329 4.80 -10.81 -3.40
N LEU A 330 5.58 -10.06 -2.61
CA LEU A 330 5.94 -10.44 -1.24
C LEU A 330 4.84 -10.12 -0.21
N HIS A 331 4.03 -9.11 -0.51
CA HIS A 331 2.86 -8.75 0.30
C HIS A 331 1.64 -9.57 -0.16
N VAL A 332 0.59 -9.62 0.67
CA VAL A 332 -0.62 -10.47 0.54
C VAL A 332 -1.03 -10.81 -0.89
N GLU A 333 -1.40 -12.08 -1.10
CA GLU A 333 -1.87 -12.62 -2.37
C GLU A 333 -3.18 -11.94 -2.83
N GLN A 334 -3.05 -10.84 -3.57
CA GLN A 334 -4.18 -10.11 -4.14
C GLN A 334 -4.33 -10.43 -5.63
N ALA A 335 -5.57 -10.67 -6.08
CA ALA A 335 -5.91 -10.93 -7.49
C ALA A 335 -5.34 -9.86 -8.43
N ASP A 336 -5.45 -8.59 -8.04
CA ASP A 336 -4.99 -7.43 -8.80
C ASP A 336 -3.49 -7.49 -9.15
N VAL A 337 -2.63 -7.93 -8.22
CA VAL A 337 -1.17 -8.02 -8.44
C VAL A 337 -0.90 -9.00 -9.58
N HIS A 338 -1.57 -10.15 -9.55
CA HIS A 338 -1.43 -11.18 -10.56
C HIS A 338 -1.99 -10.75 -11.92
N PHE A 339 -3.09 -10.00 -11.95
CA PHE A 339 -3.64 -9.42 -13.18
C PHE A 339 -2.63 -8.47 -13.85
N PHE A 340 -2.08 -7.50 -13.10
CA PHE A 340 -1.14 -6.54 -13.66
C PHE A 340 0.21 -7.19 -14.01
N HIS A 341 0.65 -8.19 -13.24
CA HIS A 341 1.85 -8.97 -13.55
C HIS A 341 1.67 -9.81 -14.83
N ALA A 342 0.47 -10.34 -15.07
CA ALA A 342 0.16 -10.98 -16.35
C ALA A 342 0.31 -10.03 -17.53
N TRP A 343 -0.14 -8.77 -17.37
CA TRP A 343 0.03 -7.76 -18.41
C TRP A 343 1.50 -7.45 -18.66
N HIS A 344 2.31 -7.34 -17.61
CA HIS A 344 3.76 -7.23 -17.74
C HIS A 344 4.34 -8.37 -18.60
N HIS A 345 4.04 -9.62 -18.26
CA HIS A 345 4.53 -10.77 -19.04
C HIS A 345 4.07 -10.73 -20.50
N TRP A 346 2.80 -10.42 -20.74
CA TRP A 346 2.23 -10.35 -22.09
C TRP A 346 2.89 -9.26 -22.93
N PHE A 347 3.11 -8.07 -22.36
CA PHE A 347 3.78 -6.95 -23.04
C PHE A 347 5.19 -7.32 -23.51
N TRP A 348 5.92 -8.12 -22.71
CA TRP A 348 7.24 -8.66 -23.04
C TRP A 348 7.19 -9.99 -23.81
N ARG A 349 6.05 -10.34 -24.41
CA ARG A 349 5.80 -11.54 -25.25
C ARG A 349 5.99 -12.88 -24.53
N ARG A 350 5.77 -12.93 -23.22
CA ARG A 350 5.88 -14.15 -22.39
C ARG A 350 4.48 -14.69 -22.10
N ASN A 351 3.81 -15.17 -23.14
CA ASN A 351 2.39 -15.55 -23.09
C ASN A 351 2.10 -16.66 -22.07
N GLU A 352 2.97 -17.66 -21.94
CA GLU A 352 2.79 -18.74 -20.94
C GLU A 352 2.80 -18.20 -19.51
N GLN A 353 3.76 -17.33 -19.18
CA GLN A 353 3.85 -16.71 -17.85
C GLN A 353 2.69 -15.75 -17.59
N ALA A 354 2.21 -15.07 -18.62
CA ALA A 354 1.01 -14.24 -18.55
C ALA A 354 -0.23 -15.09 -18.24
N ALA A 355 -0.41 -16.22 -18.94
CA ALA A 355 -1.51 -17.15 -18.70
C ALA A 355 -1.47 -17.73 -17.27
N GLN A 356 -0.30 -18.17 -16.80
CA GLN A 356 -0.12 -18.64 -15.41
C GLN A 356 -0.46 -17.56 -14.38
N SER A 357 -0.09 -16.31 -14.64
CA SER A 357 -0.41 -15.19 -13.76
C SER A 357 -1.92 -14.90 -13.75
N LEU A 358 -2.60 -14.98 -14.90
CA LEU A 358 -4.06 -14.86 -14.96
C LEU A 358 -4.78 -16.01 -14.25
N GLU A 359 -4.27 -17.23 -14.33
CA GLU A 359 -4.82 -18.35 -13.56
C GLU A 359 -4.74 -18.10 -12.06
N LYS A 360 -3.62 -17.56 -11.57
CA LYS A 360 -3.50 -17.15 -10.16
C LYS A 360 -4.52 -16.06 -9.83
N CYS A 361 -4.63 -15.01 -10.66
CA CYS A 361 -5.65 -13.97 -10.49
C CYS A 361 -7.06 -14.55 -10.34
N LEU A 362 -7.45 -15.45 -11.26
CA LEU A 362 -8.79 -16.07 -11.27
C LEU A 362 -9.01 -17.09 -10.13
N ARG A 363 -7.95 -17.58 -9.48
CA ARG A 363 -8.11 -18.37 -8.24
C ARG A 363 -8.53 -17.52 -7.06
N TYR A 364 -8.04 -16.27 -6.97
CA TYR A 364 -8.40 -15.34 -5.91
C TYR A 364 -9.71 -14.60 -6.21
N ASP A 365 -9.94 -14.25 -7.47
CA ASP A 365 -11.16 -13.57 -7.93
C ASP A 365 -11.70 -14.26 -9.20
N PRO A 366 -12.50 -15.33 -9.05
CA PRO A 366 -13.07 -16.08 -10.17
C PRO A 366 -13.97 -15.25 -11.09
N ASP A 367 -14.59 -14.18 -10.55
CA ASP A 367 -15.53 -13.33 -11.26
C ASP A 367 -14.84 -12.12 -11.94
N CYS A 368 -13.51 -12.10 -11.96
CA CYS A 368 -12.72 -11.03 -12.55
C CYS A 368 -12.86 -10.98 -14.09
N VAL A 369 -13.87 -10.27 -14.59
CA VAL A 369 -14.19 -10.16 -16.03
C VAL A 369 -12.98 -9.71 -16.86
N ARG A 370 -12.22 -8.72 -16.37
CA ARG A 370 -11.02 -8.21 -17.06
C ARG A 370 -9.95 -9.29 -17.22
N ALA A 371 -9.76 -10.15 -16.22
CA ALA A 371 -8.79 -11.24 -16.29
C ALA A 371 -9.23 -12.32 -17.29
N THR A 372 -10.53 -12.65 -17.32
CA THR A 372 -11.11 -13.60 -18.28
C THR A 372 -10.97 -13.11 -19.73
N ILE A 373 -11.37 -11.86 -20.00
CA ILE A 373 -11.19 -11.24 -21.33
C ILE A 373 -9.72 -11.26 -21.74
N PHE A 374 -8.82 -10.96 -20.81
CA PHE A 374 -7.40 -10.94 -21.11
C PHE A 374 -6.86 -12.35 -21.41
N LYS A 375 -7.29 -13.36 -20.66
CA LYS A 375 -6.91 -14.76 -20.89
C LYS A 375 -7.35 -15.22 -22.29
N ASP A 376 -8.59 -14.93 -22.66
CA ASP A 376 -9.14 -15.26 -23.98
C ASP A 376 -8.34 -14.57 -25.10
N ARG A 377 -7.93 -13.30 -24.90
CA ARG A 377 -7.09 -12.57 -25.86
C ARG A 377 -5.70 -13.22 -26.02
N ILE A 378 -5.08 -13.70 -24.94
CA ILE A 378 -3.79 -14.39 -25.02
C ILE A 378 -3.92 -15.73 -25.74
N ALA A 379 -4.99 -16.49 -25.46
CA ALA A 379 -5.30 -17.74 -26.15
C ALA A 379 -5.54 -17.51 -27.65
N LEU A 380 -6.35 -16.50 -28.01
CA LEU A 380 -6.59 -16.05 -29.39
C LEU A 380 -5.31 -15.76 -30.17
N ALA A 381 -4.33 -15.12 -29.53
CA ALA A 381 -3.05 -14.78 -30.15
C ALA A 381 -2.12 -15.98 -30.32
N SER A 382 -2.40 -17.10 -29.63
CA SER A 382 -1.55 -18.29 -29.58
C SER A 382 -2.11 -19.46 -30.39
N ASN A 383 -3.44 -19.67 -30.41
CA ASN A 383 -4.11 -20.70 -31.22
C ASN A 383 -5.63 -20.43 -31.35
N HIS A 384 -6.17 -20.35 -32.58
CA HIS A 384 -7.57 -19.92 -32.82
C HIS A 384 -8.65 -20.94 -32.35
N ALA A 385 -8.31 -22.21 -32.14
CA ALA A 385 -9.27 -23.28 -31.87
C ALA A 385 -9.77 -23.35 -30.41
N ASP A 386 -8.93 -22.98 -29.43
CA ASP A 386 -9.28 -23.08 -27.99
C ASP A 386 -10.31 -22.03 -27.55
N VAL A 387 -10.42 -20.94 -28.31
CA VAL A 387 -11.24 -19.77 -27.99
C VAL A 387 -12.73 -20.05 -28.15
N VAL A 388 -13.11 -20.82 -29.17
CA VAL A 388 -14.51 -21.24 -29.37
C VAL A 388 -14.95 -22.17 -28.24
N LEU A 389 -14.02 -22.93 -27.65
CA LEU A 389 -14.30 -23.82 -26.52
C LEU A 389 -14.41 -23.04 -25.20
N MET A 390 -13.49 -22.11 -24.92
CA MET A 390 -13.52 -21.29 -23.71
C MET A 390 -14.71 -20.33 -23.71
N GLY A 391 -14.95 -19.58 -24.79
CA GLY A 391 -16.11 -18.67 -24.89
C GLY A 391 -17.46 -19.38 -24.71
N ARG A 392 -17.58 -20.63 -25.17
CA ARG A 392 -18.77 -21.47 -24.92
C ARG A 392 -18.92 -21.86 -23.45
N GLN A 393 -17.82 -22.16 -22.76
CA GLN A 393 -17.83 -22.51 -21.34
C GLN A 393 -18.20 -21.30 -20.46
N THR A 394 -17.64 -20.12 -20.75
CA THR A 394 -17.92 -18.88 -19.99
C THR A 394 -19.38 -18.44 -20.13
N LEU A 395 -19.94 -18.56 -21.35
CA LEU A 395 -21.36 -18.29 -21.61
C LEU A 395 -22.26 -19.31 -20.88
N GLN A 396 -21.94 -20.60 -20.91
CA GLN A 396 -22.68 -21.64 -20.20
C GLN A 396 -22.65 -21.49 -18.67
N THR A 397 -21.54 -20.98 -18.10
CA THR A 397 -21.47 -20.66 -16.67
C THR A 397 -22.28 -19.41 -16.32
N SER A 398 -22.33 -18.40 -17.19
CA SER A 398 -23.19 -17.23 -16.98
C SER A 398 -24.69 -17.54 -17.10
N GLU A 399 -25.09 -18.44 -18.00
CA GLU A 399 -26.48 -18.88 -18.14
C GLU A 399 -26.94 -19.68 -16.90
N LYS A 400 -26.07 -20.52 -16.33
CA LYS A 400 -26.35 -21.23 -15.07
C LYS A 400 -26.42 -20.33 -13.83
N ALA A 401 -25.70 -19.20 -13.82
CA ALA A 401 -25.82 -18.20 -12.74
C ALA A 401 -27.10 -17.36 -12.86
N SER A 402 -27.78 -17.37 -14.00
CA SER A 402 -28.99 -16.58 -14.28
C SER A 402 -30.32 -17.32 -14.09
N THR A 403 -30.30 -18.58 -13.61
CA THR A 403 -31.54 -19.28 -13.24
C THR A 403 -32.05 -18.83 -11.85
N PRO A 404 -33.29 -18.32 -11.73
CA PRO A 404 -33.81 -17.79 -10.48
C PRO A 404 -34.33 -18.93 -9.60
N ASP A 405 -33.52 -19.41 -8.67
CA ASP A 405 -33.95 -20.43 -7.69
C ASP A 405 -33.73 -20.03 -6.22
N SER A 406 -33.53 -18.74 -5.94
CA SER A 406 -33.41 -18.23 -4.56
C SER A 406 -34.35 -17.04 -4.29
N LEU A 407 -35.63 -17.18 -4.66
CA LEU A 407 -36.75 -16.36 -4.16
C LEU A 407 -37.79 -17.17 -3.36
N ARG A 408 -37.36 -18.26 -2.72
CA ARG A 408 -38.18 -18.98 -1.74
C ARG A 408 -37.35 -19.38 -0.53
N CYS A 409 -37.21 -18.44 0.40
CA CYS A 409 -37.24 -18.67 1.85
C CYS A 409 -36.90 -17.36 2.55
N LEU A 410 -37.92 -16.68 3.05
CA LEU A 410 -38.01 -16.00 4.35
C LEU A 410 -39.31 -15.18 4.37
N ALA A 411 -40.40 -15.89 4.69
CA ALA A 411 -41.51 -15.37 5.46
C ALA A 411 -41.28 -15.80 6.92
#